data_AF-A0A5Y6M475-F1
#
_entry.id   AF-A0A5Y6M475-F1
#
_cell.length_a   1.000
_cell.length_b   1.000
_cell.length_c   1.000
_cell.angle_alpha   90.00
_cell.angle_beta   90.00
_cell.angle_gamma   90.00
#
_symmetry.space_group_name_H-M   'P 1'
#
loop_
_entity.id
_entity.type
_entity.pdbx_description
1 polymer ?
#
loop_
_entity_poly.entity_id
_entity_poly.type
_entity_poly.pdbx_seq_one_letter_code
_entity_poly.pdbx_strand_id
1 'polypeptide(L)'
;MLASFYIQRQLSKTLGLDVNAEEVFYQVDDRESDYVNTDMVFTRDRLLSVMQFMLDEVAVNPDLREKCHQAERILTLWIRGLDALAEVSHDMSILPRTISECSGRVDRLLQGDPAALLALPDEAFLRLTAQCHLMSGEQFPRAQLEAALPYWTRFMAWVARELYQTQDRCLVQLGRLFRQLNVEPRKVRSFNLSFGRIELHMSGRDIDECEYLYAYDDASLEDYLEEIMAGNLTPVRFEVRVIYRNDSELNVFTRDTDVIDLEHPHVSDWQDVVSEALDWIRQERTSLTLIPSPRPVLKLAA
;
A
#
# COMPACT_ATOMS: atom_id res chain seq x y z
N MET A 1 -5.15 -4.47 -3.77
CA MET A 1 -3.69 -4.50 -4.08
C MET A 1 -2.99 -3.23 -3.58
N LEU A 2 -3.64 -2.06 -3.71
CA LEU A 2 -3.09 -0.77 -3.29
C LEU A 2 -2.82 -0.60 -1.80
N ALA A 3 -3.67 -1.17 -0.94
CA ALA A 3 -3.46 -1.09 0.50
C ALA A 3 -2.18 -1.83 0.93
N SER A 4 -1.92 -3.03 0.41
CA SER A 4 -0.64 -3.74 0.62
C SER A 4 0.54 -2.91 0.13
N PHE A 5 0.46 -2.36 -1.10
CA PHE A 5 1.49 -1.47 -1.63
C PHE A 5 1.78 -0.29 -0.69
N TYR A 6 0.74 0.41 -0.24
CA TYR A 6 0.89 1.55 0.66
C TYR A 6 1.52 1.15 1.99
N ILE A 7 1.10 0.03 2.59
CA ILE A 7 1.67 -0.50 3.84
C ILE A 7 3.15 -0.85 3.66
N GLN A 8 3.50 -1.59 2.61
CA GLN A 8 4.89 -1.96 2.29
C GLN A 8 5.75 -0.71 2.13
N ARG A 9 5.23 0.29 1.40
CA ARG A 9 5.93 1.54 1.17
C ARG A 9 6.19 2.31 2.46
N GLN A 10 5.18 2.41 3.34
CA GLN A 10 5.36 3.09 4.62
C GLN A 10 6.34 2.35 5.53
N LEU A 11 6.31 1.01 5.59
CA LEU A 11 7.27 0.21 6.37
C LEU A 11 8.71 0.36 5.84
N SER A 12 8.88 0.37 4.52
CA SER A 12 10.18 0.63 3.89
C SER A 12 10.69 2.04 4.21
N LYS A 13 9.82 3.06 4.11
CA LYS A 13 10.16 4.47 4.33
C LYS A 13 10.49 4.82 5.78
N THR A 14 9.89 4.12 6.74
CA THR A 14 10.00 4.47 8.18
C THR A 14 10.91 3.53 8.97
N LEU A 15 11.07 2.28 8.54
CA LEU A 15 11.94 1.30 9.21
C LEU A 15 13.08 0.78 8.32
N GLY A 16 13.11 1.09 7.02
CA GLY A 16 13.99 0.40 6.08
C GLY A 16 13.66 -1.09 5.94
N LEU A 17 12.41 -1.46 6.22
CA LEU A 17 11.94 -2.85 6.25
C LEU A 17 11.25 -3.22 4.94
N ASP A 18 11.77 -4.24 4.27
CA ASP A 18 11.15 -4.83 3.08
C ASP A 18 10.23 -6.01 3.48
N VAL A 19 8.99 -5.95 2.99
CA VAL A 19 7.89 -6.84 3.36
C VAL A 19 7.19 -7.27 2.08
N ASN A 20 6.92 -8.55 1.92
CA ASN A 20 6.18 -9.06 0.76
C ASN A 20 4.69 -8.78 0.92
N ALA A 21 3.98 -8.64 -0.21
CA ALA A 21 2.54 -8.37 -0.17
C ALA A 21 1.74 -9.50 0.50
N GLU A 22 2.24 -10.74 0.43
CA GLU A 22 1.67 -11.93 1.07
C GLU A 22 1.83 -11.96 2.60
N GLU A 23 2.77 -11.18 3.14
CA GLU A 23 3.01 -11.06 4.59
C GLU A 23 2.15 -9.94 5.21
N VAL A 24 1.41 -9.17 4.40
CA VAL A 24 0.58 -8.05 4.85
C VAL A 24 -0.88 -8.48 4.94
N PHE A 25 -1.47 -8.32 6.13
CA PHE A 25 -2.86 -8.65 6.41
C PHE A 25 -3.59 -7.41 6.92
N TYR A 26 -4.69 -7.06 6.28
CA TYR A 26 -5.47 -5.88 6.68
C TYR A 26 -6.96 -6.11 6.49
N GLN A 27 -7.75 -5.41 7.30
CA GLN A 27 -9.17 -5.19 7.12
C GLN A 27 -9.48 -3.78 7.58
N VAL A 28 -10.09 -2.96 6.71
CA VAL A 28 -10.36 -1.55 6.98
C VAL A 28 -11.74 -1.20 6.47
N ASP A 29 -12.75 -1.35 7.34
CA ASP A 29 -14.17 -1.16 7.02
C ASP A 29 -14.85 -0.09 7.91
N ASP A 30 -14.06 0.76 8.58
CA ASP A 30 -14.50 1.75 9.60
C ASP A 30 -15.20 1.08 10.80
N ARG A 31 -14.65 -0.06 11.25
CA ARG A 31 -15.16 -0.87 12.37
C ARG A 31 -14.14 -1.01 13.49
N GLU A 32 -14.62 -1.37 14.69
CA GLU A 32 -13.72 -1.68 15.82
C GLU A 32 -12.81 -2.89 15.54
N SER A 33 -13.18 -3.74 14.58
CA SER A 33 -12.41 -4.88 14.12
C SER A 33 -11.33 -4.53 13.09
N ASP A 34 -11.18 -3.28 12.70
CA ASP A 34 -10.20 -2.91 11.67
C ASP A 34 -8.76 -3.13 12.17
N TYR A 35 -7.92 -3.68 11.29
CA TYR A 35 -6.54 -3.98 11.58
C TYR A 35 -5.62 -3.82 10.35
N VAL A 36 -4.34 -3.58 10.65
CA VAL A 36 -3.21 -3.65 9.72
C VAL A 36 -2.07 -4.37 10.43
N ASN A 37 -1.85 -5.62 10.07
CA ASN A 37 -0.88 -6.51 10.70
C ASN A 37 0.04 -7.12 9.65
N THR A 38 1.13 -7.71 10.12
CA THR A 38 2.01 -8.55 9.30
C THR A 38 2.23 -9.90 9.97
N ASP A 39 2.56 -10.89 9.15
CA ASP A 39 3.06 -12.19 9.63
C ASP A 39 4.45 -12.39 9.05
N MET A 40 5.47 -12.09 9.85
CA MET A 40 6.85 -12.09 9.37
C MET A 40 7.86 -12.42 10.47
N VAL A 41 8.91 -13.13 10.10
CA VAL A 41 10.11 -13.31 10.93
C VAL A 41 11.16 -12.28 10.54
N PHE A 42 11.75 -11.62 11.53
CA PHE A 42 12.87 -10.70 11.34
C PHE A 42 14.17 -11.51 11.26
N THR A 43 14.45 -12.02 10.05
CA THR A 43 15.71 -12.71 9.72
C THR A 43 16.90 -11.75 9.75
N ARG A 44 18.11 -12.28 9.67
CA ARG A 44 19.35 -11.48 9.60
C ARG A 44 19.25 -10.33 8.61
N ASP A 45 18.83 -10.60 7.38
CA ASP A 45 18.88 -9.61 6.30
C ASP A 45 17.91 -8.44 6.58
N ARG A 46 16.72 -8.74 7.12
CA ARG A 46 15.76 -7.72 7.58
C ARG A 46 16.30 -6.91 8.75
N LEU A 47 16.81 -7.58 9.79
CA LEU A 47 17.33 -6.91 10.99
C LEU A 47 18.55 -6.03 10.67
N LEU A 48 19.43 -6.47 9.77
CA LEU A 48 20.57 -5.66 9.34
C LEU A 48 20.11 -4.43 8.56
N SER A 49 19.13 -4.56 7.66
CA SER A 49 18.55 -3.43 6.93
C SER A 49 17.93 -2.40 7.89
N VAL A 50 17.10 -2.86 8.83
CA VAL A 50 16.44 -2.02 9.82
C VAL A 50 17.45 -1.36 10.77
N MET A 51 18.49 -2.10 11.19
CA MET A 51 19.59 -1.56 11.99
C MET A 51 20.32 -0.44 11.24
N GLN A 52 20.67 -0.67 9.98
CA GLN A 52 21.38 0.33 9.17
C GLN A 52 20.54 1.59 9.00
N PHE A 53 19.26 1.43 8.67
CA PHE A 53 18.31 2.53 8.52
C PHE A 53 18.26 3.39 9.80
N MET A 54 18.05 2.75 10.96
CA MET A 54 18.04 3.44 12.26
C MET A 54 19.35 4.19 12.54
N LEU A 55 20.49 3.56 12.27
CA LEU A 55 21.79 4.15 12.56
C LEU A 55 22.13 5.31 11.63
N ASP A 56 21.72 5.24 10.36
CA ASP A 56 21.91 6.33 9.39
C ASP A 56 21.16 7.59 9.81
N GLU A 57 19.93 7.46 10.33
CA GLU A 57 19.17 8.59 10.89
C GLU A 57 19.88 9.24 12.09
N VAL A 58 20.46 8.44 12.98
CA VAL A 58 21.16 8.93 14.18
C VAL A 58 22.54 9.51 13.83
N ALA A 59 23.23 8.92 12.84
CA ALA A 59 24.58 9.30 12.42
C ALA A 59 24.66 10.66 11.69
N VAL A 60 23.51 11.24 11.33
CA VAL A 60 23.41 12.64 10.89
C VAL A 60 24.04 13.59 11.91
N ASN A 61 23.97 13.24 13.21
CA ASN A 61 24.68 13.96 14.25
C ASN A 61 26.16 13.51 14.34
N PRO A 62 27.14 14.37 14.02
CA PRO A 62 28.56 14.02 14.05
C PRO A 62 29.05 13.53 15.42
N ASP A 63 28.47 14.04 16.51
CA ASP A 63 28.86 13.70 17.88
C ASP A 63 28.48 12.27 18.29
N LEU A 64 27.62 11.61 17.51
CA LEU A 64 27.13 10.27 17.77
C LEU A 64 27.79 9.19 16.88
N ARG A 65 28.60 9.55 15.89
CA ARG A 65 29.16 8.62 14.90
C ARG A 65 29.91 7.44 15.52
N GLU A 66 30.82 7.72 16.46
CA GLU A 66 31.59 6.65 17.12
C GLU A 66 30.68 5.72 17.94
N LYS A 67 29.64 6.27 18.57
CA LYS A 67 28.63 5.48 19.29
C LYS A 67 27.79 4.64 18.34
N CYS A 68 27.47 5.16 17.15
CA CYS A 68 26.78 4.42 16.10
C CYS A 68 27.63 3.27 15.59
N HIS A 69 28.92 3.48 15.31
CA HIS A 69 29.83 2.40 14.89
C HIS A 69 29.96 1.30 15.96
N GLN A 70 30.03 1.68 17.23
CA GLN A 70 30.04 0.70 18.32
C GLN A 70 28.71 -0.06 18.39
N ALA A 71 27.57 0.63 18.27
CA ALA A 71 26.26 0.01 18.25
C ALA A 71 26.10 -0.96 17.08
N GLU A 72 26.50 -0.56 15.88
CA GLU A 72 26.50 -1.35 14.65
C GLU A 72 27.25 -2.67 14.84
N ARG A 73 28.47 -2.61 15.37
CA ARG A 73 29.30 -3.79 15.61
C ARG A 73 28.65 -4.75 16.62
N ILE A 74 28.11 -4.22 17.71
CA ILE A 74 27.44 -5.02 18.76
C ILE A 74 26.16 -5.66 18.23
N LEU A 75 25.31 -4.87 17.57
CA LEU A 75 24.03 -5.35 17.03
C LEU A 75 24.24 -6.36 15.91
N THR A 76 25.24 -6.17 15.04
CA THR A 76 25.59 -7.15 14.01
C THR A 76 25.94 -8.52 14.60
N LEU A 77 26.67 -8.55 15.72
CA LEU A 77 26.99 -9.79 16.42
C LEU A 77 25.75 -10.47 16.99
N TRP A 78 24.85 -9.70 17.61
CA TRP A 78 23.56 -10.21 18.08
C TRP A 78 22.72 -10.79 16.95
N ILE A 79 22.52 -10.03 15.88
CA ILE A 79 21.70 -10.41 14.74
C ILE A 79 22.23 -11.69 14.09
N ARG A 80 23.52 -11.75 13.76
CA ARG A 80 24.13 -12.93 13.14
C ARG A 80 24.09 -14.15 14.04
N GLY A 81 24.39 -13.96 15.33
CA GLY A 81 24.40 -15.05 16.30
C GLY A 81 23.01 -15.66 16.50
N LEU A 82 21.97 -14.84 16.63
CA LEU A 82 20.60 -15.30 16.83
C LEU A 82 20.03 -15.97 15.59
N ASP A 83 20.30 -15.41 14.41
CA ASP A 83 19.86 -15.99 13.13
C ASP A 83 20.52 -17.36 12.87
N ALA A 84 21.84 -17.45 13.02
CA ALA A 84 22.55 -18.72 12.90
C ALA A 84 22.09 -19.75 13.93
N LEU A 85 21.76 -19.32 15.16
CA LEU A 85 21.20 -20.19 16.19
C LEU A 85 19.80 -20.69 15.80
N ALA A 86 18.92 -19.80 15.32
CA ALA A 86 17.58 -20.16 14.87
C ALA A 86 17.63 -21.16 13.71
N GLU A 87 18.53 -20.97 12.74
CA GLU A 87 18.74 -21.90 11.63
C GLU A 87 19.20 -23.28 12.10
N VAL A 88 20.22 -23.34 12.96
CA VAL A 88 20.82 -24.61 13.44
C VAL A 88 19.87 -25.36 14.38
N SER A 89 19.09 -24.64 15.19
CA SER A 89 18.12 -25.24 16.12
C SER A 89 16.77 -25.53 15.48
N HIS A 90 16.52 -25.01 14.27
CA HIS A 90 15.20 -24.98 13.62
C HIS A 90 14.11 -24.34 14.48
N ASP A 91 14.51 -23.40 15.36
CA ASP A 91 13.60 -22.67 16.23
C ASP A 91 13.59 -21.18 15.88
N MET A 92 12.65 -20.81 15.02
CA MET A 92 12.43 -19.41 14.63
C MET A 92 11.85 -18.57 15.77
N SER A 93 11.48 -19.19 16.90
CA SER A 93 10.98 -18.45 18.05
C SER A 93 12.06 -17.59 18.74
N ILE A 94 13.33 -17.92 18.47
CA ILE A 94 14.53 -17.20 18.90
C ILE A 94 14.62 -15.81 18.25
N LEU A 95 14.10 -15.67 17.03
CA LEU A 95 14.10 -14.40 16.32
C LEU A 95 12.88 -13.54 16.65
N PRO A 96 13.03 -12.20 16.55
CA PRO A 96 11.89 -11.31 16.60
C PRO A 96 10.91 -11.59 15.45
N ARG A 97 9.62 -11.46 15.71
CA ARG A 97 8.58 -11.75 14.72
C ARG A 97 7.27 -11.03 15.01
N THR A 98 6.46 -10.87 13.98
CA THR A 98 5.05 -10.48 14.06
C THR A 98 4.22 -11.68 13.68
N ILE A 99 3.08 -11.85 14.35
CA ILE A 99 2.13 -12.95 14.08
C ILE A 99 0.74 -12.33 14.22
N SER A 100 -0.09 -12.48 13.18
CA SER A 100 -1.41 -11.85 13.12
C SER A 100 -2.30 -12.22 14.32
N GLU A 101 -2.25 -13.46 14.80
CA GLU A 101 -3.03 -13.93 15.95
C GLU A 101 -2.61 -13.31 17.29
N CYS A 102 -1.38 -12.82 17.39
CA CYS A 102 -0.86 -12.14 18.57
C CYS A 102 -0.95 -10.61 18.45
N SER A 103 -1.17 -10.12 17.23
CA SER A 103 -1.38 -8.72 16.92
C SER A 103 -2.85 -8.35 17.19
N GLY A 104 -3.06 -7.09 17.58
CA GLY A 104 -4.40 -6.55 17.78
C GLY A 104 -4.88 -5.88 16.52
N ARG A 105 -5.19 -4.58 16.63
CA ARG A 105 -5.45 -3.71 15.49
C ARG A 105 -4.20 -3.40 14.66
N VAL A 106 -3.02 -3.49 15.29
CA VAL A 106 -1.73 -3.28 14.65
C VAL A 106 -0.72 -4.25 15.26
N ASP A 107 0.45 -4.37 14.64
CA ASP A 107 1.40 -5.38 15.06
C ASP A 107 1.93 -5.19 16.46
N ARG A 108 2.16 -6.34 17.07
CA ARG A 108 2.94 -6.46 18.29
C ARG A 108 4.19 -7.28 18.01
N LEU A 109 5.35 -6.62 18.10
CA LEU A 109 6.63 -7.32 17.97
C LEU A 109 6.85 -8.29 19.12
N LEU A 110 6.93 -9.58 18.80
CA LEU A 110 7.45 -10.61 19.69
C LEU A 110 8.98 -10.52 19.68
N GLN A 111 9.60 -10.40 20.86
CA GLN A 111 10.99 -9.93 21.02
C GLN A 111 12.09 -10.96 20.69
N GLY A 112 11.75 -12.21 20.39
CA GLY A 112 12.71 -13.31 20.30
C GLY A 112 13.31 -13.70 21.65
N ASP A 113 14.35 -14.53 21.64
CA ASP A 113 15.07 -14.99 22.83
C ASP A 113 16.59 -14.78 22.73
N PRO A 114 17.09 -13.58 23.09
CA PRO A 114 18.54 -13.33 23.13
C PRO A 114 19.28 -14.17 24.18
N ALA A 115 18.59 -14.70 25.20
CA ALA A 115 19.23 -15.50 26.24
C ALA A 115 19.67 -16.88 25.70
N ALA A 116 18.98 -17.40 24.69
CA ALA A 116 19.36 -18.64 24.01
C ALA A 116 20.79 -18.58 23.45
N LEU A 117 21.21 -17.44 22.89
CA LEU A 117 22.57 -17.25 22.38
C LEU A 117 23.61 -17.20 23.51
N LEU A 118 23.26 -16.59 24.64
CA LEU A 118 24.15 -16.48 25.81
C LEU A 118 24.28 -17.78 26.62
N ALA A 119 23.35 -18.71 26.45
CA ALA A 119 23.38 -20.03 27.09
C ALA A 119 24.36 -21.01 26.41
N LEU A 120 24.88 -20.67 25.24
CA LEU A 120 25.78 -21.54 24.48
C LEU A 120 27.17 -21.66 25.14
N PRO A 121 27.84 -22.81 24.96
CA PRO A 121 29.26 -22.94 25.23
C PRO A 121 30.09 -21.95 24.39
N ASP A 122 31.22 -21.48 24.92
CA ASP A 122 32.03 -20.43 24.27
C ASP A 122 32.48 -20.80 22.84
N GLU A 123 32.82 -22.07 22.58
CA GLU A 123 33.17 -22.54 21.23
C GLU A 123 31.98 -22.44 20.26
N ALA A 124 30.79 -22.84 20.69
CA ALA A 124 29.57 -22.75 19.88
C ALA A 124 29.18 -21.29 19.66
N PHE A 125 29.31 -20.44 20.68
CA PHE A 125 29.08 -19.00 20.59
C PHE A 125 29.99 -18.34 19.56
N LEU A 126 31.31 -18.59 19.63
CA LEU A 126 32.28 -18.03 18.66
C LEU A 126 32.02 -18.52 17.24
N ARG A 127 31.60 -19.78 17.08
CA ARG A 127 31.24 -20.34 15.77
C ARG A 127 29.99 -19.66 15.18
N LEU A 128 28.91 -19.56 15.96
CA LEU A 128 27.64 -19.00 15.46
C LEU A 128 27.69 -17.48 15.26
N THR A 129 28.49 -16.76 16.05
CA THR A 129 28.75 -15.34 15.82
C THR A 129 29.79 -15.08 14.72
N ALA A 130 30.25 -16.14 14.04
CA ALA A 130 31.25 -16.12 12.97
C ALA A 130 32.60 -15.49 13.38
N GLN A 131 33.02 -15.65 14.64
CA GLN A 131 34.25 -15.06 15.19
C GLN A 131 35.42 -16.05 15.27
N CYS A 132 35.22 -17.31 14.92
CA CYS A 132 36.23 -18.38 15.03
C CYS A 132 37.47 -18.18 14.14
N HIS A 133 37.41 -17.30 13.15
CA HIS A 133 38.55 -16.95 12.29
C HIS A 133 39.38 -15.77 12.83
N LEU A 134 38.88 -15.06 13.86
CA LEU A 134 39.54 -13.90 14.45
C LEU A 134 40.55 -14.31 15.52
N MET A 135 41.59 -13.49 15.72
CA MET A 135 42.54 -13.70 16.80
C MET A 135 41.87 -13.47 18.16
N SER A 136 42.34 -14.13 19.23
CA SER A 136 41.69 -14.08 20.55
C SER A 136 41.51 -12.65 21.11
N GLY A 137 42.38 -11.69 20.76
CA GLY A 137 42.24 -10.28 21.15
C GLY A 137 41.24 -9.47 20.32
N GLU A 138 40.80 -10.01 19.19
CA GLU A 138 39.84 -9.38 18.25
C GLU A 138 38.42 -9.92 18.43
N GLN A 139 38.30 -11.12 19.03
CA GLN A 139 37.03 -11.75 19.37
C GLN A 139 36.29 -10.94 20.44
N PHE A 140 34.97 -10.88 20.31
CA PHE A 140 34.05 -10.30 21.25
C PHE A 140 33.49 -11.42 22.17
N PRO A 141 33.96 -11.55 23.41
CA PRO A 141 33.57 -12.64 24.30
C PRO A 141 32.09 -12.57 24.69
N ARG A 142 31.51 -13.73 25.02
CA ARG A 142 30.11 -13.86 25.47
C ARG A 142 29.76 -12.95 26.65
N ALA A 143 30.65 -12.83 27.64
CA ALA A 143 30.45 -11.93 28.78
C ALA A 143 30.41 -10.45 28.39
N GLN A 144 31.14 -10.05 27.34
CA GLN A 144 31.06 -8.67 26.81
C GLN A 144 29.75 -8.47 26.04
N LEU A 145 29.28 -9.48 25.31
CA LEU A 145 28.00 -9.43 24.60
C LEU A 145 26.81 -9.36 25.57
N GLU A 146 26.87 -10.14 26.65
CA GLU A 146 25.90 -10.07 27.75
C GLU A 146 25.86 -8.67 28.38
N ALA A 147 27.02 -8.07 28.68
CA ALA A 147 27.09 -6.69 29.18
C ALA A 147 26.53 -5.66 28.18
N ALA A 148 26.54 -6.00 26.89
CA ALA A 148 26.00 -5.18 25.81
C ALA A 148 24.54 -5.47 25.45
N LEU A 149 23.84 -6.36 26.18
CA LEU A 149 22.41 -6.64 26.01
C LEU A 149 21.53 -5.37 25.96
N PRO A 150 21.80 -4.28 26.70
CA PRO A 150 21.02 -3.05 26.57
C PRO A 150 20.99 -2.44 25.16
N TYR A 151 21.99 -2.69 24.30
CA TYR A 151 21.94 -2.27 22.90
C TYR A 151 20.84 -3.03 22.14
N TRP A 152 20.79 -4.36 22.31
CA TRP A 152 19.76 -5.21 21.71
C TRP A 152 18.36 -4.82 22.20
N THR A 153 18.18 -4.67 23.52
CA THR A 153 16.88 -4.29 24.10
C THR A 153 16.40 -2.94 23.58
N ARG A 154 17.29 -1.94 23.46
CA ARG A 154 16.93 -0.62 22.92
C ARG A 154 16.60 -0.68 21.44
N PHE A 155 17.36 -1.45 20.66
CA PHE A 155 17.08 -1.67 19.25
C PHE A 155 15.70 -2.31 19.06
N MET A 156 15.40 -3.40 19.77
CA MET A 156 14.08 -4.06 19.67
C MET A 156 12.93 -3.19 20.17
N ALA A 157 13.15 -2.35 21.19
CA ALA A 157 12.15 -1.39 21.64
C ALA A 157 11.88 -0.30 20.60
N TRP A 158 12.92 0.15 19.88
CA TRP A 158 12.77 1.07 18.76
C TRP A 158 12.00 0.41 17.61
N VAL A 159 12.39 -0.79 17.17
CA VAL A 159 11.68 -1.54 16.12
C VAL A 159 10.21 -1.74 16.47
N ALA A 160 9.91 -2.18 17.70
CA ALA A 160 8.53 -2.38 18.15
C ALA A 160 7.71 -1.08 18.11
N ARG A 161 8.31 0.05 18.48
CA ARG A 161 7.64 1.36 18.48
C ARG A 161 7.37 1.84 17.06
N GLU A 162 8.38 1.84 16.20
CA GLU A 162 8.22 2.33 14.83
C GLU A 162 7.25 1.46 14.05
N LEU A 163 7.33 0.13 14.20
CA LEU A 163 6.39 -0.80 13.57
C LEU A 163 4.94 -0.48 13.96
N TYR A 164 4.68 -0.33 15.26
CA TYR A 164 3.37 0.02 15.78
C TYR A 164 2.87 1.36 15.23
N GLN A 165 3.70 2.40 15.28
CA GLN A 165 3.33 3.75 14.84
C GLN A 165 3.07 3.83 13.34
N THR A 166 3.90 3.17 12.54
CA THR A 166 3.74 3.12 11.09
C THR A 166 2.44 2.43 10.71
N GLN A 167 2.14 1.28 11.32
CA GLN A 167 0.92 0.55 10.99
C GLN A 167 -0.36 1.21 11.51
N ASP A 168 -0.31 1.84 12.69
CA ASP A 168 -1.42 2.64 13.20
C ASP A 168 -1.71 3.82 12.26
N ARG A 169 -0.65 4.47 11.76
CA ARG A 169 -0.78 5.50 10.73
C ARG A 169 -1.37 4.91 9.45
N CYS A 170 -0.88 3.78 8.95
CA CYS A 170 -1.43 3.12 7.77
C CYS A 170 -2.91 2.81 7.95
N LEU A 171 -3.32 2.27 9.09
CA LEU A 171 -4.71 1.97 9.42
C LEU A 171 -5.60 3.21 9.31
N VAL A 172 -5.18 4.32 9.92
CA VAL A 172 -5.91 5.60 9.86
C VAL A 172 -6.00 6.13 8.43
N GLN A 173 -4.89 6.08 7.69
CA GLN A 173 -4.78 6.62 6.33
C GLN A 173 -5.59 5.79 5.33
N LEU A 174 -5.51 4.46 5.39
CA LEU A 174 -6.34 3.57 4.58
C LEU A 174 -7.83 3.73 4.90
N GLY A 175 -8.19 3.99 6.16
CA GLY A 175 -9.57 4.30 6.53
C GLY A 175 -10.06 5.62 5.92
N ARG A 176 -9.18 6.60 5.69
CA ARG A 176 -9.51 7.80 4.92
C ARG A 176 -9.64 7.47 3.45
N LEU A 177 -8.69 6.73 2.89
CA LEU A 177 -8.72 6.28 1.49
C LEU A 177 -10.07 5.64 1.16
N PHE A 178 -10.42 4.54 1.83
CA PHE A 178 -11.64 3.79 1.50
C PHE A 178 -12.92 4.61 1.66
N ARG A 179 -12.97 5.56 2.60
CA ARG A 179 -14.10 6.49 2.71
C ARG A 179 -14.19 7.44 1.53
N GLN A 180 -13.08 7.95 1.03
CA GLN A 180 -13.06 8.81 -0.16
C GLN A 180 -13.37 8.04 -1.44
N LEU A 181 -13.06 6.74 -1.49
CA LEU A 181 -13.41 5.89 -2.63
C LEU A 181 -14.89 5.49 -2.64
N ASN A 182 -15.54 5.50 -1.48
CA ASN A 182 -16.95 5.16 -1.35
C ASN A 182 -17.87 6.33 -1.73
N VAL A 183 -17.99 6.59 -3.04
CA VAL A 183 -18.89 7.60 -3.59
C VAL A 183 -20.21 6.96 -4.03
N GLU A 184 -21.31 7.40 -3.43
CA GLU A 184 -22.66 6.93 -3.79
C GLU A 184 -23.02 7.28 -5.24
N PRO A 185 -23.52 6.30 -6.04
CA PRO A 185 -23.98 6.56 -7.40
C PRO A 185 -25.11 7.59 -7.43
N ARG A 186 -24.94 8.67 -8.19
CA ARG A 186 -25.96 9.73 -8.34
C ARG A 186 -26.01 10.31 -9.74
N LYS A 187 -27.20 10.77 -10.13
CA LYS A 187 -27.40 11.56 -11.35
C LYS A 187 -26.90 12.99 -11.12
N VAL A 188 -25.89 13.40 -11.88
CA VAL A 188 -25.30 14.75 -11.83
C VAL A 188 -26.08 15.70 -12.72
N ARG A 189 -26.46 15.26 -13.94
CA ARG A 189 -27.11 16.14 -14.92
C ARG A 189 -28.00 15.41 -15.91
N SER A 190 -28.88 16.16 -16.56
CA SER A 190 -29.63 15.69 -17.73
C SER A 190 -29.66 16.75 -18.82
N PHE A 191 -29.48 16.31 -20.05
CA PHE A 191 -29.53 17.15 -21.24
C PHE A 191 -30.68 16.68 -22.12
N ASN A 192 -31.68 17.53 -22.34
CA ASN A 192 -32.80 17.21 -23.22
C ASN A 192 -32.42 17.56 -24.66
N LEU A 193 -32.61 16.62 -25.56
CA LEU A 193 -32.30 16.73 -26.98
C LEU A 193 -33.55 16.44 -27.81
N SER A 194 -33.56 16.87 -29.07
CA SER A 194 -34.61 16.43 -29.98
C SER A 194 -34.60 14.91 -30.21
N PHE A 195 -33.49 14.22 -29.95
CA PHE A 195 -33.37 12.76 -30.07
C PHE A 195 -33.95 12.00 -28.87
N GLY A 196 -34.10 12.64 -27.71
CA GLY A 196 -34.32 11.98 -26.43
C GLY A 196 -33.65 12.78 -25.31
N ARG A 197 -32.98 12.11 -24.37
CA ARG A 197 -32.17 12.79 -23.34
C ARG A 197 -30.85 12.06 -23.12
N ILE A 198 -29.87 12.82 -22.64
CA ILE A 198 -28.63 12.28 -22.08
C ILE A 198 -28.72 12.44 -20.56
N GLU A 199 -28.32 11.41 -19.83
CA GLU A 199 -28.16 11.47 -18.39
C GLU A 199 -26.71 11.25 -18.01
N LEU A 200 -26.16 12.17 -17.23
CA LEU A 200 -24.82 12.06 -16.65
C LEU A 200 -24.98 11.58 -15.21
N HIS A 201 -24.38 10.44 -14.92
CA HIS A 201 -24.27 9.83 -13.60
C HIS A 201 -22.81 9.83 -13.16
N MET A 202 -22.60 9.80 -11.86
CA MET A 202 -21.29 9.72 -11.22
C MET A 202 -21.35 8.68 -10.11
N SER A 203 -20.31 7.85 -10.01
CA SER A 203 -20.14 6.86 -8.95
C SER A 203 -18.68 6.80 -8.52
N GLY A 204 -18.40 6.08 -7.43
CA GLY A 204 -17.03 5.74 -7.05
C GLY A 204 -16.31 4.99 -8.16
N ARG A 205 -15.01 5.28 -8.31
CA ARG A 205 -14.12 4.53 -9.19
C ARG A 205 -13.65 3.27 -8.47
N ASP A 206 -13.69 2.13 -9.16
CA ASP A 206 -12.94 0.96 -8.71
C ASP A 206 -11.46 1.17 -9.03
N ILE A 207 -10.66 1.38 -7.98
CA ILE A 207 -9.23 1.65 -8.10
C ILE A 207 -8.44 0.35 -8.29
N ASP A 208 -8.92 -0.79 -7.77
CA ASP A 208 -8.23 -2.07 -7.96
C ASP A 208 -8.32 -2.54 -9.43
N GLU A 209 -9.37 -2.16 -10.17
CA GLU A 209 -9.52 -2.42 -11.61
C GLU A 209 -8.73 -1.45 -12.52
N CYS A 210 -8.07 -0.44 -11.96
CA CYS A 210 -7.41 0.57 -12.77
C CYS A 210 -5.98 0.17 -13.17
N GLU A 211 -5.83 -0.40 -14.37
CA GLU A 211 -4.53 -0.79 -14.92
C GLU A 211 -3.52 0.37 -15.02
N TYR A 212 -3.99 1.60 -15.26
CA TYR A 212 -3.14 2.77 -15.44
C TYR A 212 -2.45 3.25 -14.16
N LEU A 213 -2.99 2.95 -12.99
CA LEU A 213 -2.37 3.37 -11.72
C LEU A 213 -1.05 2.64 -11.46
N TYR A 214 -0.89 1.44 -12.00
CA TYR A 214 0.34 0.65 -11.91
C TYR A 214 1.38 1.04 -12.96
N ALA A 215 1.07 1.98 -13.87
CA ALA A 215 2.04 2.54 -14.81
C ALA A 215 2.87 3.68 -14.21
N TYR A 216 2.44 4.22 -13.06
CA TYR A 216 3.21 5.20 -12.30
C TYR A 216 4.39 4.53 -11.59
N ASP A 217 5.45 5.30 -11.35
CA ASP A 217 6.47 4.86 -10.39
C ASP A 217 5.92 4.88 -8.96
N ASP A 218 6.55 4.10 -8.07
CA ASP A 218 6.09 3.95 -6.69
C ASP A 218 5.93 5.26 -5.92
N ALA A 219 6.79 6.27 -6.17
CA ALA A 219 6.69 7.55 -5.47
C ALA A 219 5.47 8.34 -5.98
N SER A 220 5.27 8.39 -7.29
CA SER A 220 4.09 9.03 -7.90
C SER A 220 2.78 8.37 -7.45
N LEU A 221 2.75 7.04 -7.31
CA LEU A 221 1.58 6.33 -6.82
C LEU A 221 1.32 6.61 -5.33
N GLU A 222 2.37 6.64 -4.50
CA GLU A 222 2.27 7.05 -3.09
C GLU A 222 1.67 8.45 -2.96
N ASP A 223 2.22 9.44 -3.68
CA ASP A 223 1.76 10.83 -3.67
C ASP A 223 0.29 10.94 -4.10
N TYR A 224 -0.10 10.22 -5.17
CA TYR A 224 -1.50 10.18 -5.63
C TYR A 224 -2.44 9.65 -4.54
N LEU A 225 -2.06 8.57 -3.86
CA LEU A 225 -2.87 8.00 -2.78
C LEU A 225 -2.95 8.95 -1.58
N GLU A 226 -1.85 9.65 -1.24
CA GLU A 226 -1.85 10.64 -0.17
C GLU A 226 -2.79 11.82 -0.48
N GLU A 227 -2.86 12.29 -1.73
CA GLU A 227 -3.81 13.33 -2.15
C GLU A 227 -5.28 12.89 -2.01
N ILE A 228 -5.59 11.64 -2.33
CA ILE A 228 -6.93 11.07 -2.08
C ILE A 228 -7.21 11.03 -0.58
N MET A 229 -6.28 10.51 0.22
CA MET A 229 -6.43 10.39 1.68
C MET A 229 -6.55 11.74 2.37
N ALA A 230 -5.94 12.78 1.81
CA ALA A 230 -6.08 14.17 2.24
C ALA A 230 -7.45 14.78 1.87
N GLY A 231 -8.18 14.18 0.93
CA GLY A 231 -9.43 14.71 0.39
C GLY A 231 -9.24 15.85 -0.60
N ASN A 232 -8.04 15.98 -1.17
CA ASN A 232 -7.75 17.01 -2.17
C ASN A 232 -8.28 16.62 -3.55
N LEU A 233 -8.42 15.32 -3.80
CA LEU A 233 -9.02 14.77 -5.01
C LEU A 233 -9.84 13.51 -4.67
N THR A 234 -10.90 13.27 -5.43
CA THR A 234 -11.76 12.10 -5.30
C THR A 234 -11.87 11.39 -6.66
N PRO A 235 -11.37 10.15 -6.79
CA PRO A 235 -11.47 9.39 -8.03
C PRO A 235 -12.91 8.92 -8.24
N VAL A 236 -13.51 9.30 -9.36
CA VAL A 236 -14.88 8.94 -9.72
C VAL A 236 -14.94 8.35 -11.13
N ARG A 237 -16.04 7.66 -11.41
CA ARG A 237 -16.44 7.25 -12.76
C ARG A 237 -17.66 8.05 -13.18
N PHE A 238 -17.54 8.81 -14.26
CA PHE A 238 -18.68 9.39 -14.95
C PHE A 238 -19.26 8.40 -15.93
N GLU A 239 -20.59 8.29 -15.94
CA GLU A 239 -21.34 7.43 -16.84
C GLU A 239 -22.40 8.27 -17.56
N VAL A 240 -22.35 8.27 -18.88
CA VAL A 240 -23.28 8.99 -19.75
C VAL A 240 -24.19 8.00 -20.43
N ARG A 241 -25.47 8.01 -20.04
CA ARG A 241 -26.51 7.17 -20.62
C ARG A 241 -27.27 7.95 -21.69
N VAL A 242 -27.33 7.40 -22.90
CA VAL A 242 -28.12 7.96 -24.01
C VAL A 242 -29.48 7.28 -24.04
N ILE A 243 -30.54 8.05 -23.76
CA ILE A 243 -31.90 7.55 -23.64
C ILE A 243 -32.77 8.11 -24.77
N TYR A 244 -33.42 7.23 -25.53
CA TYR A 244 -34.33 7.62 -26.60
C TYR A 244 -35.68 8.12 -26.05
N ARG A 245 -36.50 8.74 -26.90
CA ARG A 245 -37.81 9.30 -26.51
C ARG A 245 -38.80 8.28 -25.92
N ASN A 246 -38.60 6.99 -26.18
CA ASN A 246 -39.41 5.90 -25.64
C ASN A 246 -38.81 5.31 -24.34
N ASP A 247 -37.91 6.03 -23.69
CA ASP A 247 -37.18 5.63 -22.48
C ASP A 247 -36.26 4.39 -22.64
N SER A 248 -35.99 3.95 -23.88
CA SER A 248 -34.98 2.93 -24.13
C SER A 248 -33.56 3.51 -24.03
N GLU A 249 -32.72 2.88 -23.22
CA GLU A 249 -31.27 3.12 -23.22
C GLU A 249 -30.67 2.57 -24.50
N LEU A 250 -29.95 3.41 -25.23
CA LEU A 250 -29.35 3.05 -26.51
C LEU A 250 -27.86 2.78 -26.41
N ASN A 251 -27.17 3.53 -25.56
CA ASN A 251 -25.73 3.39 -25.36
C ASN A 251 -25.29 4.02 -24.03
N VAL A 252 -24.13 3.57 -23.54
CA VAL A 252 -23.51 4.04 -22.30
C VAL A 252 -22.04 4.33 -22.56
N PHE A 253 -21.57 5.49 -22.12
CA PHE A 253 -20.17 5.91 -22.18
C PHE A 253 -19.65 6.11 -20.78
N THR A 254 -18.47 5.59 -20.47
CA THR A 254 -17.87 5.69 -19.14
C THR A 254 -16.52 6.35 -19.22
N ARG A 255 -16.19 7.19 -18.23
CA ARG A 255 -14.87 7.77 -18.09
C ARG A 255 -14.50 7.95 -16.63
N ASP A 256 -13.33 7.46 -16.27
CA ASP A 256 -12.74 7.71 -14.95
C ASP A 256 -12.11 9.11 -14.92
N THR A 257 -12.27 9.84 -13.81
CA THR A 257 -11.75 11.20 -13.63
C THR A 257 -11.53 11.49 -12.15
N ASP A 258 -10.49 12.24 -11.83
CA ASP A 258 -10.24 12.75 -10.49
C ASP A 258 -10.95 14.11 -10.33
N VAL A 259 -11.82 14.23 -9.32
CA VAL A 259 -12.65 15.42 -9.08
C VAL A 259 -12.25 16.09 -7.77
N ILE A 260 -12.13 17.42 -7.78
CA ILE A 260 -11.77 18.22 -6.59
C ILE A 260 -13.02 18.54 -5.75
N ASP A 261 -14.12 18.96 -6.39
CA ASP A 261 -15.41 19.22 -5.72
C ASP A 261 -16.41 18.12 -6.08
N LEU A 262 -16.51 17.12 -5.19
CA LEU A 262 -17.40 15.97 -5.39
C LEU A 262 -18.89 16.39 -5.45
N GLU A 263 -19.29 17.43 -4.72
CA GLU A 263 -20.68 17.89 -4.67
C GLU A 263 -21.07 18.63 -5.95
N HIS A 264 -20.15 19.44 -6.47
CA HIS A 264 -20.35 20.24 -7.68
C HIS A 264 -19.25 20.01 -8.74
N PRO A 265 -19.23 18.83 -9.40
CA PRO A 265 -18.24 18.55 -10.43
C PRO A 265 -18.23 19.61 -11.53
N HIS A 266 -17.03 20.10 -11.87
CA HIS A 266 -16.86 21.13 -12.88
C HIS A 266 -17.11 20.56 -14.28
N VAL A 267 -17.45 21.42 -15.24
CA VAL A 267 -17.73 21.00 -16.62
C VAL A 267 -16.53 20.26 -17.23
N SER A 268 -15.31 20.68 -16.91
CA SER A 268 -14.06 20.01 -17.36
C SER A 268 -14.00 18.54 -16.99
N ASP A 269 -14.65 18.14 -15.91
CA ASP A 269 -14.49 16.80 -15.33
C ASP A 269 -15.30 15.76 -16.12
N TRP A 270 -16.39 16.18 -16.76
CA TRP A 270 -17.30 15.29 -17.50
C TRP A 270 -17.55 15.71 -18.95
N GLN A 271 -17.02 16.84 -19.40
CA GLN A 271 -17.27 17.35 -20.77
C GLN A 271 -16.88 16.34 -21.85
N ASP A 272 -15.78 15.61 -21.65
CA ASP A 272 -15.23 14.74 -22.68
C ASP A 272 -16.16 13.54 -22.93
N VAL A 273 -16.62 12.89 -21.86
CA VAL A 273 -17.54 11.73 -21.97
C VAL A 273 -18.91 12.15 -22.49
N VAL A 274 -19.39 13.35 -22.16
CA VAL A 274 -20.63 13.89 -22.74
C VAL A 274 -20.43 14.26 -24.22
N SER A 275 -19.27 14.79 -24.59
CA SER A 275 -18.94 15.13 -25.98
C SER A 275 -18.87 13.88 -26.85
N GLU A 276 -18.27 12.80 -26.35
CA GLU A 276 -18.24 11.50 -27.01
C GLU A 276 -19.65 10.96 -27.28
N ALA A 277 -20.54 11.00 -26.28
CA ALA A 277 -21.94 10.61 -26.44
C ALA A 277 -22.67 11.48 -27.48
N LEU A 278 -22.42 12.80 -27.49
CA LEU A 278 -23.01 13.72 -28.47
C LEU A 278 -22.51 13.44 -29.89
N ASP A 279 -21.22 13.15 -30.05
CA ASP A 279 -20.63 12.81 -31.35
C ASP A 279 -21.15 11.49 -31.87
N TRP A 280 -21.32 10.49 -31.00
CA TRP A 280 -21.98 9.24 -31.34
C TRP A 280 -23.44 9.47 -31.83
N ILE A 281 -24.23 10.29 -31.12
CA ILE A 281 -25.60 10.63 -31.55
C ILE A 281 -25.60 11.30 -32.94
N ARG A 282 -24.63 12.19 -33.22
CA ARG A 282 -24.50 12.85 -34.53
C ARG A 282 -24.19 11.84 -35.63
N GLN A 283 -23.29 10.89 -35.37
CA GLN A 283 -22.95 9.83 -36.30
C GLN A 283 -24.14 8.90 -36.57
N GLU A 284 -24.83 8.43 -35.54
CA GLU A 284 -26.02 7.57 -35.67
C GLU A 284 -27.13 8.24 -36.48
N ARG A 285 -27.40 9.52 -36.24
CA ARG A 285 -28.37 10.29 -37.03
C ARG A 285 -27.97 10.38 -38.50
N THR A 286 -26.69 10.59 -38.78
CA THR A 286 -26.16 10.66 -40.14
C THR A 286 -26.32 9.31 -40.85
N SER A 287 -26.01 8.21 -40.15
CA SER A 287 -26.19 6.84 -40.63
C SER A 287 -27.66 6.53 -40.94
N LEU A 288 -28.61 6.93 -40.08
CA LEU A 288 -30.04 6.76 -40.30
C LEU A 288 -30.57 7.56 -41.50
N THR A 289 -30.04 8.76 -41.76
CA THR A 289 -30.39 9.54 -42.96
C THR A 289 -29.78 9.00 -44.25
N LEU A 290 -28.72 8.18 -44.16
CA LEU A 290 -28.03 7.57 -45.31
C LEU A 290 -28.67 6.24 -45.76
N ILE A 291 -29.60 5.67 -44.99
CA ILE A 291 -30.39 4.52 -45.43
C ILE A 291 -31.35 5.03 -46.53
N PRO A 292 -31.15 4.69 -47.82
CA PRO A 292 -32.09 5.09 -48.84
C PRO A 292 -33.38 4.34 -48.58
N SER A 293 -34.47 5.06 -48.29
CA SER A 293 -35.81 4.50 -48.35
C SER A 293 -35.98 3.85 -49.73
N PRO A 294 -36.10 2.51 -49.85
CA PRO A 294 -36.54 1.93 -51.10
C PRO A 294 -37.99 2.34 -51.26
N ARG A 295 -38.24 3.36 -52.08
CA ARG A 295 -39.61 3.71 -52.49
C ARG A 295 -40.17 2.46 -53.17
N PRO A 296 -41.26 1.84 -52.66
CA PRO A 296 -41.91 0.79 -53.42
C PRO A 296 -42.49 1.44 -54.67
N VAL A 297 -41.95 1.09 -55.83
CA VAL A 297 -42.56 1.43 -57.12
C VAL A 297 -43.83 0.59 -57.21
N LEU A 298 -44.96 1.17 -56.81
CA LEU A 298 -46.27 0.64 -57.16
C LEU A 298 -46.43 0.74 -58.68
N LYS A 299 -46.16 -0.36 -59.38
CA LYS A 299 -46.62 -0.54 -60.76
C LYS A 299 -48.15 -0.64 -60.73
N LEU A 300 -48.83 0.42 -61.15
CA LEU A 300 -50.23 0.34 -61.55
C LEU A 300 -50.26 -0.50 -62.84
N ALA A 301 -50.80 -1.72 -62.74
CA ALA A 301 -51.18 -2.50 -63.91
C ALA A 301 -52.45 -1.88 -64.50
N ALA A 302 -52.38 -1.54 -65.79
CA ALA A 302 -53.53 -1.29 -66.66
C ALA A 302 -53.72 -2.50 -67.57
#